data_AF-A0A0C3G4H9-F1
#
_entry.id   AF-A0A0C3G4H9-F1
#
_cell.length_a   1.000
_cell.length_b   1.000
_cell.length_c   1.000
_cell.angle_alpha   90.00
_cell.angle_beta   90.00
_cell.angle_gamma   90.00
#
_symmetry.space_group_name_H-M   'P 1'
#
loop_
_entity.id
_entity.type
_entity.pdbx_description
1 polymer ?
#
loop_
_entity_poly.entity_id
_entity_poly.type
_entity_poly.pdbx_seq_one_letter_code
_entity_poly.pdbx_strand_id
1 'polypeptide(L)'
;MTTTVPLPSYPSKSSIKALSASQQSSLFQSISTALLQTLALPPSKRDTPATRAFVSSYAREEALGVLANLIWEPEAVAGSTNRNGAKQIDTIIRNRVLLLAEKLATSGPDGLDTHTLLDLSIVYARTHPTRLKAILSASLPNKLLPSSQEMISAFTSLLSPSHSSQTQGLYALRKTSHSLLAFLRPSPPALTRLFASSKPFMLAFARAYDDGLAALARAYGGLRGYMYEDTWSGEVDEWERLWVVTPQL
;
A
#
# COMPACT_ATOMS: atom_id res chain seq x y z
N MET A 1 -14.03 0.56 -38.10
CA MET A 1 -13.03 -0.14 -37.26
C MET A 1 -12.39 0.89 -36.35
N THR A 2 -12.72 0.91 -35.06
CA THR A 2 -12.12 1.85 -34.10
C THR A 2 -10.88 1.20 -33.47
N THR A 3 -9.69 1.59 -33.92
CA THR A 3 -8.43 1.24 -33.29
C THR A 3 -8.37 1.95 -31.94
N THR A 4 -8.61 1.21 -30.86
CA THR A 4 -8.51 1.73 -29.50
C THR A 4 -7.03 1.96 -29.18
N VAL A 5 -6.64 3.21 -28.95
CA VAL A 5 -5.31 3.56 -28.46
C VAL A 5 -5.08 2.85 -27.13
N PRO A 6 -3.99 2.09 -26.94
CA PRO A 6 -3.72 1.39 -25.70
C PRO A 6 -3.56 2.38 -24.55
N LEU A 7 -4.08 2.03 -23.38
CA LEU A 7 -3.95 2.85 -22.18
C LEU A 7 -2.46 2.96 -21.82
N PRO A 8 -1.85 4.16 -21.80
CA PRO A 8 -0.45 4.33 -21.44
C PRO A 8 -0.25 3.97 -19.97
N SER A 9 0.98 3.73 -19.53
CA SER A 9 1.27 3.55 -18.09
C SER A 9 0.95 4.83 -17.29
N TYR A 10 0.60 4.66 -16.02
CA TYR A 10 0.31 5.79 -15.14
C TYR A 10 1.59 6.63 -14.92
N PRO A 11 1.52 7.98 -15.01
CA PRO A 11 2.69 8.83 -14.83
C PRO A 11 3.18 8.83 -13.38
N SER A 12 4.49 8.97 -13.19
CA SER A 12 5.08 9.05 -11.86
C SER A 12 4.64 10.31 -11.11
N LYS A 13 4.61 10.25 -9.77
CA LYS A 13 4.26 11.43 -8.96
C LYS A 13 5.22 12.61 -9.14
N SER A 14 6.49 12.37 -9.48
CA SER A 14 7.44 13.43 -9.82
C SER A 14 7.09 14.10 -11.15
N SER A 15 6.73 13.32 -12.17
CA SER A 15 6.24 13.84 -13.45
C SER A 15 4.97 14.67 -13.29
N ILE A 16 4.03 14.22 -12.46
CA ILE A 16 2.79 14.98 -12.18
C ILE A 16 3.12 16.31 -11.48
N LYS A 17 4.02 16.30 -10.49
CA LYS A 17 4.43 17.51 -9.76
C LYS A 17 5.15 18.55 -10.64
N ALA A 18 5.82 18.12 -11.70
CA ALA A 18 6.47 19.02 -12.65
C ALA A 18 5.49 19.78 -13.56
N LEU A 19 4.24 19.33 -13.66
CA LEU A 19 3.21 19.95 -14.49
C LEU A 19 2.53 21.12 -13.77
N SER A 20 2.07 22.11 -14.54
CA SER A 20 1.22 23.18 -14.00
C SER A 20 -0.15 22.64 -13.58
N ALA A 21 -0.88 23.38 -12.72
CA ALA A 21 -2.19 22.95 -12.24
C ALA A 21 -3.21 22.69 -13.38
N SER A 22 -3.18 23.48 -14.45
CA SER A 22 -4.03 23.28 -15.62
C SER A 22 -3.64 22.02 -16.40
N GLN A 23 -2.35 21.74 -16.56
CA GLN A 23 -1.85 20.52 -17.19
C GLN A 23 -2.19 19.27 -16.37
N GLN A 24 -2.07 19.33 -15.05
CA GLN A 24 -2.47 18.24 -14.15
C GLN A 24 -3.97 17.93 -14.28
N SER A 25 -4.81 18.98 -14.29
CA SER A 25 -6.26 18.83 -14.46
C SER A 25 -6.62 18.15 -15.78
N SER A 26 -6.03 18.62 -16.89
CA SER A 26 -6.23 18.02 -18.22
C SER A 26 -5.75 16.57 -18.29
N LEU A 27 -4.61 16.28 -17.66
CA LEU A 27 -4.06 14.91 -17.59
C LEU A 27 -5.00 13.99 -16.81
N PHE A 28 -5.48 14.39 -15.63
CA PHE A 28 -6.40 13.57 -14.84
C PHE A 28 -7.75 13.37 -15.54
N GLN A 29 -8.27 14.40 -16.21
CA GLN A 29 -9.49 14.27 -17.01
C GLN A 29 -9.31 13.31 -18.19
N SER A 30 -8.15 13.36 -18.86
CA SER A 30 -7.78 12.43 -19.94
C SER A 30 -7.70 10.99 -19.44
N ILE A 31 -6.97 10.74 -18.34
CA ILE A 31 -6.87 9.42 -17.69
C ILE A 31 -8.25 8.90 -17.31
N SER A 32 -9.04 9.75 -16.64
CA SER A 32 -10.39 9.41 -16.22
C SER A 32 -11.26 8.98 -17.40
N THR A 33 -11.23 9.74 -18.50
CA THR A 33 -12.00 9.44 -19.73
C THR A 33 -11.51 8.14 -20.39
N ALA A 34 -10.21 7.95 -20.51
CA ALA A 34 -9.61 6.74 -21.08
C ALA A 34 -9.96 5.48 -20.24
N LEU A 35 -9.98 5.61 -18.92
CA LEU A 35 -10.43 4.55 -18.01
C LEU A 35 -11.89 4.20 -18.21
N LEU A 36 -12.77 5.20 -18.35
CA LEU A 36 -14.19 4.98 -18.62
C LEU A 36 -14.39 4.23 -19.93
N GLN A 37 -13.71 4.67 -21.00
CA GLN A 37 -13.76 4.00 -22.30
C GLN A 37 -13.26 2.55 -22.20
N THR A 38 -12.15 2.32 -21.53
CA THR A 38 -11.57 0.99 -21.32
C THR A 38 -12.51 0.07 -20.53
N LEU A 39 -13.18 0.61 -19.50
CA LEU A 39 -14.13 -0.15 -18.68
C LEU A 39 -15.40 -0.57 -19.44
N ALA A 40 -15.78 0.18 -20.48
CA ALA A 40 -16.91 -0.12 -21.35
C ALA A 40 -16.58 -1.18 -22.42
N LEU A 41 -15.31 -1.51 -22.62
CA LEU A 41 -14.90 -2.53 -23.58
C LEU A 41 -15.23 -3.96 -23.09
N PRO A 42 -15.50 -4.89 -24.02
CA PRO A 42 -15.65 -6.30 -23.69
C PRO A 42 -14.33 -6.89 -23.15
N PRO A 43 -14.36 -7.99 -22.37
CA PRO A 43 -13.18 -8.59 -21.74
C PRO A 43 -12.01 -8.80 -22.69
N SER A 44 -12.25 -9.33 -23.90
CA SER A 44 -11.23 -9.60 -24.91
C SER A 44 -10.43 -8.37 -25.37
N LYS A 45 -11.02 -7.17 -25.29
CA LYS A 45 -10.36 -5.90 -25.67
C LYS A 45 -9.92 -5.08 -24.47
N ARG A 46 -10.52 -5.32 -23.31
CA ARG A 46 -10.17 -4.69 -22.05
C ARG A 46 -8.93 -5.33 -21.46
N ASP A 47 -8.85 -6.66 -21.45
CA ASP A 47 -7.85 -7.41 -20.70
C ASP A 47 -6.54 -7.56 -21.48
N THR A 48 -5.95 -6.42 -21.84
CA THR A 48 -4.71 -6.34 -22.60
C THR A 48 -3.51 -6.14 -21.68
N PRO A 49 -2.28 -6.51 -22.11
CA PRO A 49 -1.07 -6.23 -21.35
C PRO A 49 -0.91 -4.74 -20.98
N ALA A 50 -1.36 -3.82 -21.85
CA ALA A 50 -1.33 -2.38 -21.60
C ALA A 50 -2.21 -1.97 -20.40
N THR A 51 -3.43 -2.51 -20.30
CA THR A 51 -4.30 -2.21 -19.15
C THR A 51 -3.76 -2.76 -17.84
N ARG A 52 -3.13 -3.95 -17.88
CA ARG A 52 -2.46 -4.54 -16.73
C ARG A 52 -1.27 -3.69 -16.29
N ALA A 53 -0.45 -3.22 -17.24
CA ALA A 53 0.67 -2.30 -16.98
C ALA A 53 0.21 -0.95 -16.41
N PHE A 54 -0.94 -0.43 -16.85
CA PHE A 54 -1.53 0.77 -16.25
C PHE A 54 -1.93 0.53 -14.79
N VAL A 55 -2.63 -0.57 -14.49
CA VAL A 55 -3.04 -0.87 -13.10
C VAL A 55 -1.82 -1.09 -12.21
N SER A 56 -0.79 -1.80 -12.68
CA SER A 56 0.43 -2.01 -11.90
C SER A 56 1.19 -0.70 -11.63
N SER A 57 1.39 0.14 -12.66
CA SER A 57 2.04 1.45 -12.49
C SER A 57 1.24 2.40 -11.59
N TYR A 58 -0.08 2.44 -11.71
CA TYR A 58 -0.94 3.21 -10.80
C TYR A 58 -0.82 2.72 -9.36
N ALA A 59 -0.98 1.41 -9.15
CA ALA A 59 -0.93 0.82 -7.82
C ALA A 59 0.41 1.09 -7.13
N ARG A 60 1.52 0.95 -7.87
CA ARG A 60 2.87 1.23 -7.39
C ARG A 60 3.05 2.68 -6.95
N GLU A 61 2.67 3.65 -7.79
CA GLU A 61 2.83 5.07 -7.46
C GLU A 61 1.94 5.50 -6.28
N GLU A 62 0.74 4.94 -6.19
CA GLU A 62 -0.14 5.19 -5.06
C GLU A 62 0.34 4.50 -3.77
N ALA A 63 0.83 3.27 -3.83
CA ALA A 63 1.40 2.56 -2.69
C ALA A 63 2.64 3.29 -2.16
N LEU A 64 3.53 3.76 -3.04
CA LEU A 64 4.68 4.59 -2.65
C LEU A 64 4.23 5.88 -1.94
N GLY A 65 3.16 6.52 -2.42
CA GLY A 65 2.59 7.70 -1.76
C GLY A 65 2.02 7.39 -0.37
N VAL A 66 1.26 6.30 -0.24
CA VAL A 66 0.72 5.85 1.05
C VAL A 66 1.85 5.54 2.04
N LEU A 67 2.87 4.80 1.61
CA LEU A 67 4.02 4.45 2.45
C LEU A 67 4.88 5.66 2.82
N ALA A 68 5.02 6.64 1.91
CA ALA A 68 5.72 7.89 2.21
C ALA A 68 4.96 8.72 3.26
N ASN A 69 3.63 8.81 3.13
CA ASN A 69 2.79 9.56 4.06
C ASN A 69 2.64 8.85 5.41
N LEU A 70 2.81 7.52 5.46
CA LEU A 70 2.82 6.74 6.70
C LEU A 70 3.82 7.30 7.73
N ILE A 71 4.92 7.89 7.27
CA ILE A 71 5.95 8.47 8.14
C ILE A 71 5.42 9.71 8.87
N TRP A 72 4.70 10.59 8.16
CA TRP A 72 4.41 11.96 8.61
C TRP A 72 2.96 12.17 9.06
N GLU A 73 2.01 11.34 8.63
CA GLU A 73 0.60 11.48 8.98
C GLU A 73 0.07 10.17 9.57
N PRO A 74 0.06 10.01 10.92
CA PRO A 74 -0.51 8.82 11.53
C PRO A 74 -1.98 8.59 11.16
N GLU A 75 -2.83 9.63 11.13
CA GLU A 75 -4.29 9.42 11.00
C GLU A 75 -5.11 10.50 10.27
N ALA A 76 -4.50 11.51 9.63
CA ALA A 76 -5.27 12.66 9.12
C ALA A 76 -6.04 12.44 7.79
N VAL A 77 -5.91 11.30 7.11
CA VAL A 77 -6.51 11.11 5.76
C VAL A 77 -7.82 10.30 5.77
N ALA A 78 -8.40 10.04 6.94
CA ALA A 78 -9.78 9.57 7.01
C ALA A 78 -10.82 10.71 6.95
N GLY A 79 -10.42 11.99 7.05
CA GLY A 79 -11.39 13.08 7.24
C GLY A 79 -11.01 14.49 6.77
N SER A 80 -9.90 14.73 6.07
CA SER A 80 -9.60 16.08 5.54
C SER A 80 -10.36 16.38 4.23
N THR A 81 -11.64 16.68 4.36
CA THR A 81 -12.44 17.55 3.48
C THR A 81 -11.85 18.97 3.56
N ASN A 82 -11.13 19.49 2.57
CA ASN A 82 -11.69 20.49 1.64
C ASN A 82 -10.60 20.91 0.63
N ARG A 83 -10.70 20.47 -0.62
CA ARG A 83 -10.14 21.09 -1.87
C ARG A 83 -10.86 20.41 -3.03
N ASN A 84 -12.06 20.91 -3.36
CA ASN A 84 -13.17 20.08 -3.82
C ASN A 84 -13.16 19.68 -5.31
N GLY A 85 -12.30 20.24 -6.16
CA GLY A 85 -12.21 19.86 -7.58
C GLY A 85 -11.21 18.73 -7.85
N ALA A 86 -9.94 18.93 -7.48
CA ALA A 86 -8.87 17.96 -7.77
C ALA A 86 -9.03 16.64 -6.99
N LYS A 87 -9.52 16.70 -5.74
CA LYS A 87 -9.80 15.50 -4.93
C LYS A 87 -10.94 14.65 -5.53
N GLN A 88 -11.91 15.27 -6.20
CA GLN A 88 -13.04 14.54 -6.77
C GLN A 88 -12.62 13.72 -7.99
N ILE A 89 -11.84 14.31 -8.91
CA ILE A 89 -11.34 13.59 -10.09
C ILE A 89 -10.40 12.45 -9.66
N ASP A 90 -9.54 12.69 -8.68
CA ASP A 90 -8.66 11.66 -8.13
C ASP A 90 -9.46 10.49 -7.52
N THR A 91 -10.51 10.79 -6.76
CA THR A 91 -11.43 9.78 -6.23
C THR A 91 -12.12 8.98 -7.35
N ILE A 92 -12.52 9.65 -8.43
CA ILE A 92 -13.13 9.00 -9.59
C ILE A 92 -12.12 8.06 -10.28
N ILE A 93 -10.88 8.50 -10.50
CA ILE A 93 -9.82 7.66 -11.08
C ILE A 93 -9.60 6.45 -10.18
N ARG A 94 -9.41 6.66 -8.88
CA ARG A 94 -9.21 5.60 -7.89
C ARG A 94 -10.32 4.55 -7.93
N ASN A 95 -11.58 4.96 -7.94
CA ASN A 95 -12.71 4.05 -8.05
C ASN A 95 -12.75 3.28 -9.38
N ARG A 96 -12.39 3.94 -10.49
CA ARG A 96 -12.33 3.32 -11.82
C ARG A 96 -11.18 2.32 -11.93
N VAL A 97 -10.01 2.63 -11.36
CA VAL A 97 -8.89 1.69 -11.30
C VAL A 97 -9.24 0.47 -10.47
N LEU A 98 -9.88 0.65 -9.31
CA LEU A 98 -10.32 -0.48 -8.49
C LEU A 98 -11.30 -1.38 -9.26
N LEU A 99 -12.27 -0.79 -9.98
CA LEU A 99 -13.21 -1.55 -10.82
C LEU A 99 -12.49 -2.27 -11.97
N LEU A 100 -11.51 -1.62 -12.60
CA LEU A 100 -10.68 -2.25 -13.63
C LEU A 100 -9.88 -3.42 -13.04
N ALA A 101 -9.31 -3.28 -11.84
CA ALA A 101 -8.59 -4.34 -11.15
C ALA A 101 -9.50 -5.55 -10.82
N GLU A 102 -10.73 -5.34 -10.36
CA GLU A 102 -11.72 -6.42 -10.15
C GLU A 102 -12.03 -7.18 -11.44
N LYS A 103 -12.24 -6.43 -12.52
CA LYS A 103 -12.47 -6.99 -13.84
C LYS A 103 -11.27 -7.81 -14.32
N LEU A 104 -10.05 -7.30 -14.16
CA LEU A 104 -8.82 -8.02 -14.55
C LEU A 104 -8.54 -9.25 -13.68
N ALA A 105 -8.87 -9.19 -12.38
CA ALA A 105 -8.71 -10.29 -11.45
C ALA A 105 -9.61 -11.49 -11.78
N THR A 106 -10.81 -11.21 -12.31
CA THR A 106 -11.78 -12.25 -12.73
C THR A 106 -11.61 -12.69 -14.18
N SER A 107 -10.81 -11.97 -14.97
CA SER A 107 -10.67 -12.22 -16.40
C SER A 107 -9.36 -12.94 -16.72
N GLY A 108 -9.44 -14.26 -16.75
CA GLY A 108 -8.36 -15.17 -17.16
C GLY A 108 -7.80 -16.02 -16.03
N PRO A 109 -7.12 -17.13 -16.36
CA PRO A 109 -6.58 -18.08 -15.37
C PRO A 109 -5.49 -17.47 -14.48
N ASP A 110 -4.80 -16.44 -14.98
CA ASP A 110 -3.64 -15.85 -14.33
C ASP A 110 -3.99 -14.68 -13.40
N GLY A 111 -5.22 -14.18 -13.34
CA GLY A 111 -5.59 -13.05 -12.44
C GLY A 111 -4.60 -11.86 -12.51
N LEU A 112 -4.42 -11.13 -11.40
CA LEU A 112 -3.39 -10.09 -11.27
C LEU A 112 -2.06 -10.67 -10.74
N ASP A 113 -0.93 -10.02 -11.06
CA ASP A 113 0.38 -10.39 -10.51
C ASP A 113 0.49 -10.01 -9.02
N THR A 114 1.34 -10.73 -8.29
CA THR A 114 1.43 -10.61 -6.84
C THR A 114 1.92 -9.23 -6.38
N HIS A 115 2.84 -8.61 -7.13
CA HIS A 115 3.32 -7.27 -6.81
C HIS A 115 2.20 -6.24 -6.91
N THR A 116 1.41 -6.28 -8.00
CA THR A 116 0.22 -5.44 -8.15
C THR A 116 -0.81 -5.71 -7.05
N LEU A 117 -1.01 -6.96 -6.65
CA LEU A 117 -1.92 -7.30 -5.54
C LEU A 117 -1.45 -6.70 -4.20
N LEU A 118 -0.14 -6.75 -3.92
CA LEU A 118 0.44 -6.12 -2.72
C LEU A 118 0.26 -4.60 -2.74
N ASP A 119 0.58 -3.95 -3.86
CA ASP A 119 0.43 -2.51 -4.02
C ASP A 119 -1.04 -2.06 -3.91
N LEU A 120 -1.96 -2.79 -4.56
CA LEU A 120 -3.39 -2.56 -4.41
C LEU A 120 -3.85 -2.74 -2.96
N SER A 121 -3.29 -3.71 -2.24
CA SER A 121 -3.59 -3.89 -0.83
C SER A 121 -3.17 -2.70 0.01
N ILE A 122 -1.97 -2.15 -0.19
CA ILE A 122 -1.50 -0.93 0.49
C ILE A 122 -2.44 0.24 0.19
N VAL A 123 -2.89 0.39 -1.06
CA VAL A 123 -3.75 1.51 -1.46
C VAL A 123 -5.20 1.37 -0.96
N TYR A 124 -5.78 0.16 -1.00
CA TYR A 124 -7.23 -0.02 -0.85
C TYR A 124 -7.67 -0.74 0.42
N ALA A 125 -6.77 -1.36 1.20
CA ALA A 125 -7.16 -2.17 2.36
C ALA A 125 -7.98 -1.40 3.41
N ARG A 126 -7.72 -0.10 3.58
CA ARG A 126 -8.48 0.74 4.51
C ARG A 126 -9.81 1.24 3.94
N THR A 127 -9.85 1.53 2.64
CA THR A 127 -11.00 2.23 2.01
C THR A 127 -12.01 1.28 1.38
N HIS A 128 -11.56 0.14 0.85
CA HIS A 128 -12.38 -0.81 0.12
C HIS A 128 -12.04 -2.28 0.47
N PRO A 129 -12.07 -2.67 1.76
CA PRO A 129 -11.61 -3.99 2.20
C PRO A 129 -12.39 -5.15 1.57
N THR A 130 -13.71 -5.00 1.39
CA THR A 130 -14.59 -6.04 0.82
C THR A 130 -14.29 -6.31 -0.65
N ARG A 131 -14.12 -5.26 -1.44
CA ARG A 131 -13.76 -5.31 -2.87
C ARG A 131 -12.36 -5.90 -3.05
N LEU A 132 -11.40 -5.46 -2.23
CA LEU A 132 -10.04 -5.99 -2.25
C LEU A 132 -9.98 -7.48 -1.89
N LYS A 133 -10.76 -7.93 -0.90
CA LYS A 133 -10.89 -9.35 -0.58
C LYS A 133 -11.39 -10.18 -1.77
N ALA A 134 -12.33 -9.65 -2.55
CA ALA A 134 -12.81 -10.31 -3.77
C ALA A 134 -11.71 -10.40 -4.85
N ILE A 135 -10.95 -9.33 -5.07
CA ILE A 135 -9.79 -9.30 -6.00
C ILE A 135 -8.75 -10.36 -5.62
N LEU A 136 -8.36 -10.40 -4.35
CA LEU A 136 -7.36 -11.35 -3.84
C LEU A 136 -7.87 -12.79 -3.92
N SER A 137 -9.14 -13.03 -3.59
CA SER A 137 -9.75 -14.35 -3.67
C SER A 137 -9.87 -14.86 -5.11
N ALA A 138 -10.05 -13.97 -6.08
CA ALA A 138 -10.07 -14.33 -7.50
C ALA A 138 -8.65 -14.60 -8.06
N SER A 139 -7.63 -13.88 -7.59
CA SER A 139 -6.29 -13.92 -8.19
C SER A 139 -5.31 -14.90 -7.53
N LEU A 140 -5.46 -15.18 -6.23
CA LEU A 140 -4.51 -16.00 -5.46
C LEU A 140 -4.65 -17.54 -5.56
N PRO A 141 -5.81 -18.17 -5.81
CA PRO A 141 -5.95 -19.63 -5.79
C PRO A 141 -4.90 -20.38 -6.62
N ASN A 142 -4.60 -19.88 -7.82
CA ASN A 142 -3.65 -20.50 -8.75
C ASN A 142 -2.18 -20.13 -8.48
N LYS A 143 -1.93 -19.11 -7.65
CA LYS A 143 -0.59 -18.54 -7.40
C LYS A 143 -0.11 -18.73 -5.96
N LEU A 144 -0.95 -19.31 -5.10
CA LEU A 144 -0.80 -19.31 -3.66
C LEU A 144 0.52 -19.93 -3.20
N LEU A 145 0.92 -21.09 -3.71
CA LEU A 145 2.15 -21.75 -3.28
C LEU A 145 3.45 -21.05 -3.74
N PRO A 146 3.74 -20.93 -5.06
CA PRO A 146 5.02 -20.40 -5.51
C PRO A 146 5.21 -18.94 -5.08
N SER A 147 4.14 -18.14 -5.18
CA SER A 147 4.23 -16.73 -4.80
C SER A 147 4.32 -16.52 -3.29
N SER A 148 3.73 -17.40 -2.48
CA SER A 148 3.85 -17.27 -1.02
C SER A 148 5.28 -17.47 -0.53
N GLN A 149 6.05 -18.39 -1.11
CA GLN A 149 7.42 -18.64 -0.67
C GLN A 149 8.33 -17.43 -0.93
N GLU A 150 8.23 -16.84 -2.12
CA GLU A 150 8.95 -15.61 -2.46
C GLU A 150 8.55 -14.45 -1.55
N MET A 151 7.25 -14.24 -1.33
CA MET A 151 6.76 -13.19 -0.43
C MET A 151 7.23 -13.40 1.02
N ILE A 152 7.10 -14.62 1.53
CA ILE A 152 7.53 -14.97 2.89
C ILE A 152 9.03 -14.70 3.04
N SER A 153 9.85 -15.12 2.05
CA SER A 153 11.30 -14.87 2.06
C SER A 153 11.62 -13.38 2.03
N ALA A 154 10.96 -12.62 1.16
CA ALA A 154 11.14 -11.17 1.05
C ALA A 154 10.78 -10.44 2.34
N PHE A 155 9.60 -10.72 2.92
CA PHE A 155 9.20 -10.13 4.19
C PHE A 155 10.10 -10.59 5.35
N THR A 156 10.57 -11.84 5.36
CA THR A 156 11.55 -12.32 6.34
C THR A 156 12.84 -11.52 6.25
N SER A 157 13.34 -11.26 5.04
CA SER A 157 14.53 -10.43 4.82
C SER A 157 14.31 -8.96 5.21
N LEU A 158 13.12 -8.42 4.99
CA LEU A 158 12.76 -7.05 5.38
C LEU A 158 12.55 -6.88 6.88
N LEU A 159 12.22 -7.96 7.60
CA LEU A 159 12.10 -7.97 9.05
C LEU A 159 13.41 -8.34 9.75
N SER A 160 14.33 -9.00 9.04
CA SER A 160 15.60 -9.42 9.61
C SER A 160 16.57 -8.24 9.66
N PRO A 161 17.17 -7.93 10.83
CA PRO A 161 18.24 -6.94 10.90
C PRO A 161 19.44 -7.44 10.08
N SER A 162 19.70 -6.80 8.93
CA SER A 162 20.88 -7.10 8.12
C SER A 162 22.14 -6.75 8.90
N HIS A 163 23.06 -7.71 9.06
CA HIS A 163 24.32 -7.55 9.81
C HIS A 163 25.27 -6.45 9.28
N SER A 164 25.03 -5.88 8.10
CA SER A 164 25.97 -4.95 7.43
C SER A 164 25.50 -3.50 7.32
N SER A 165 24.28 -3.18 7.73
CA SER A 165 23.73 -1.83 7.64
C SER A 165 23.11 -1.45 8.97
N GLN A 166 23.71 -0.43 9.61
CA GLN A 166 23.16 0.27 10.75
C GLN A 166 21.64 0.38 10.61
N THR A 167 20.90 -0.27 11.51
CA THR A 167 19.47 -0.07 11.76
C THR A 167 18.61 0.07 10.50
N GLN A 168 17.90 -0.97 10.09
CA GLN A 168 16.59 -0.74 9.48
C GLN A 168 15.81 0.13 10.47
N GLY A 169 15.75 1.43 10.21
CA GLY A 169 15.15 2.39 11.14
C GLY A 169 13.67 2.05 11.37
N LEU A 170 13.10 2.54 12.46
CA LEU A 170 11.68 2.33 12.83
C LEU A 170 10.72 2.59 11.66
N TYR A 171 11.07 3.50 10.74
CA TYR A 171 10.31 3.77 9.51
C TYR A 171 10.24 2.58 8.54
N ALA A 172 11.36 1.88 8.32
CA ALA A 172 11.39 0.71 7.45
C ALA A 172 10.57 -0.44 8.04
N LEU A 173 10.68 -0.65 9.35
CA LEU A 173 9.86 -1.61 10.09
C LEU A 173 8.37 -1.25 9.99
N ARG A 174 8.02 0.02 10.21
CA ARG A 174 6.63 0.49 10.12
C ARG A 174 6.03 0.31 8.72
N LYS A 175 6.77 0.62 7.66
CA LYS A 175 6.34 0.39 6.27
C LYS A 175 6.17 -1.10 5.97
N THR A 176 7.08 -1.94 6.45
CA THR A 176 7.03 -3.39 6.26
C THR A 176 5.81 -3.99 6.96
N SER A 177 5.60 -3.65 8.24
CA SER A 177 4.43 -4.08 9.01
C SER A 177 3.12 -3.60 8.39
N HIS A 178 3.07 -2.35 7.92
CA HIS A 178 1.89 -1.81 7.23
C HIS A 178 1.60 -2.58 5.94
N SER A 179 2.60 -2.82 5.11
CA SER A 179 2.45 -3.56 3.85
C SER A 179 1.97 -4.99 4.09
N LEU A 180 2.57 -5.66 5.07
CA LEU A 180 2.19 -7.02 5.48
C LEU A 180 0.74 -7.05 5.98
N LEU A 181 0.34 -6.14 6.86
CA LEU A 181 -1.00 -6.08 7.43
C LEU A 181 -2.06 -5.72 6.37
N ALA A 182 -1.76 -4.73 5.53
CA ALA A 182 -2.63 -4.33 4.43
C ALA A 182 -2.88 -5.48 3.44
N PHE A 183 -1.87 -6.34 3.25
CA PHE A 183 -1.98 -7.49 2.36
C PHE A 183 -2.67 -8.69 3.02
N LEU A 184 -2.29 -9.09 4.23
CA LEU A 184 -2.80 -10.29 4.89
C LEU A 184 -4.24 -10.14 5.40
N ARG A 185 -4.65 -8.95 5.85
CA ARG A 185 -5.99 -8.72 6.40
C ARG A 185 -7.12 -9.04 5.39
N PRO A 186 -7.08 -8.59 4.13
CA PRO A 186 -8.08 -8.95 3.12
C PRO A 186 -7.79 -10.29 2.41
N SER A 187 -6.65 -10.93 2.67
CA SER A 187 -6.25 -12.17 2.00
C SER A 187 -7.07 -13.39 2.46
N PRO A 188 -7.16 -14.45 1.63
CA PRO A 188 -7.71 -15.72 2.04
C PRO A 188 -6.96 -16.29 3.26
N PRO A 189 -7.65 -16.93 4.23
CA PRO A 189 -7.03 -17.45 5.44
C PRO A 189 -5.87 -18.42 5.19
N ALA A 190 -5.90 -19.15 4.07
CA ALA A 190 -4.84 -20.04 3.66
C ALA A 190 -3.48 -19.33 3.53
N LEU A 191 -3.46 -18.11 2.98
CA LEU A 191 -2.23 -17.34 2.83
C LEU A 191 -1.67 -16.92 4.20
N THR A 192 -2.53 -16.45 5.10
CA THR A 192 -2.13 -16.10 6.47
C THR A 192 -1.54 -17.30 7.22
N ARG A 193 -2.10 -18.50 7.03
CA ARG A 193 -1.55 -19.73 7.61
C ARG A 193 -0.15 -20.05 7.08
N LEU A 194 0.12 -19.80 5.80
CA LEU A 194 1.46 -20.02 5.22
C LEU A 194 2.51 -19.15 5.91
N PHE A 195 2.22 -17.85 6.11
CA PHE A 195 3.08 -16.96 6.88
C PHE A 195 3.27 -17.45 8.33
N ALA A 196 2.17 -17.78 9.02
CA ALA A 196 2.22 -18.26 10.40
C ALA A 196 2.97 -19.59 10.57
N SER A 197 2.94 -20.45 9.56
CA SER A 197 3.66 -21.74 9.56
C SER A 197 5.16 -21.61 9.26
N SER A 198 5.59 -20.47 8.71
CA SER A 198 7.00 -20.24 8.38
C SER A 198 7.78 -19.85 9.64
N LYS A 199 8.49 -20.83 10.21
CA LYS A 199 9.42 -20.61 11.32
C LYS A 199 10.41 -19.45 11.10
N PRO A 200 11.12 -19.34 9.96
CA PRO A 200 12.07 -18.24 9.77
C PRO A 200 11.39 -16.87 9.76
N PHE A 201 10.19 -16.78 9.17
CA PHE A 201 9.41 -15.55 9.18
C PHE A 201 8.97 -15.17 10.60
N MET A 202 8.40 -16.13 11.35
CA MET A 202 7.93 -15.87 12.72
C MET A 202 9.07 -15.47 13.67
N LEU A 203 10.26 -16.06 13.51
CA LEU A 203 11.45 -15.65 14.27
C LEU A 203 11.91 -14.25 13.89
N ALA A 204 11.95 -13.90 12.60
CA ALA A 204 12.29 -12.55 12.16
C ALA A 204 11.26 -11.51 12.67
N PHE A 205 9.97 -11.85 12.61
CA PHE A 205 8.89 -11.01 13.12
C PHE A 205 9.01 -10.76 14.63
N ALA A 206 9.25 -11.82 15.42
CA ALA A 206 9.44 -11.71 16.87
C ALA A 206 10.65 -10.83 17.22
N ARG A 207 11.79 -11.05 16.55
CA ARG A 207 13.00 -10.22 16.75
C ARG A 207 12.76 -8.76 16.39
N ALA A 208 12.12 -8.50 15.25
CA ALA A 208 11.81 -7.13 14.83
C ALA A 208 10.89 -6.41 15.83
N TYR A 209 9.96 -7.16 16.45
CA TYR A 209 9.09 -6.65 17.51
C TYR A 209 9.88 -6.35 18.79
N ASP A 210 10.69 -7.29 19.25
CA ASP A 210 11.53 -7.13 20.46
C ASP A 210 12.54 -5.97 20.31
N ASP A 211 13.24 -5.92 19.17
CA ASP A 211 14.20 -4.85 18.85
C ASP A 211 13.51 -3.48 18.74
N GLY A 212 12.31 -3.45 18.13
CA GLY A 212 11.47 -2.26 18.05
C GLY A 212 11.07 -1.76 19.44
N LEU A 213 10.55 -2.64 20.30
CA LEU A 213 10.20 -2.32 21.68
C LEU A 213 11.42 -1.86 22.49
N ALA A 214 12.56 -2.52 22.35
CA ALA A 214 13.78 -2.16 23.05
C ALA A 214 14.32 -0.79 22.59
N ALA A 215 14.25 -0.48 21.28
CA ALA A 215 14.63 0.81 20.74
C ALA A 215 13.74 1.94 21.27
N LEU A 216 12.43 1.69 21.35
CA LEU A 216 11.45 2.62 21.91
C LEU A 216 11.65 2.82 23.42
N ALA A 217 11.82 1.74 24.17
CA ALA A 217 12.09 1.80 25.60
C ALA A 217 13.37 2.59 25.91
N ARG A 218 14.40 2.49 25.05
CA ARG A 218 15.61 3.34 25.15
C ARG A 218 15.32 4.80 24.83
N ALA A 219 14.52 5.07 23.79
CA ALA A 219 14.17 6.43 23.40
C ALA A 219 13.31 7.16 24.46
N TYR A 220 12.28 6.51 25.00
CA TYR A 220 11.32 7.12 25.95
C TYR A 220 11.61 6.84 27.42
N GLY A 221 12.23 5.71 27.74
CA GLY A 221 12.67 5.40 29.10
C GLY A 221 13.83 6.27 29.57
N GLY A 222 14.62 6.82 28.64
CA GLY A 222 15.64 7.84 28.93
C GLY A 222 15.08 9.26 29.15
N LEU A 223 13.87 9.57 28.66
CA LEU A 223 13.25 10.90 28.80
C LEU A 223 12.69 11.16 30.20
N ARG A 224 12.41 10.13 31.01
CA ARG A 224 11.94 10.31 32.40
C ARG A 224 12.97 10.95 33.34
N GLY A 225 14.23 11.06 32.92
CA GLY A 225 15.24 11.85 33.64
C GLY A 225 14.97 13.36 33.61
N TYR A 226 14.18 13.86 32.65
CA TYR A 226 13.83 15.29 32.53
C TYR A 226 12.49 15.66 33.17
N MET A 227 11.69 14.70 33.63
CA MET A 227 10.40 14.96 34.28
C MET A 227 10.50 15.30 35.78
N TYR A 228 11.71 15.25 36.37
CA TYR A 228 11.94 15.65 37.76
C TYR A 228 12.31 17.12 37.94
N GLU A 229 12.33 17.91 36.88
CA GLU A 229 12.38 19.37 36.96
C GLU A 229 11.06 19.95 36.44
N ASP A 230 10.46 20.82 37.25
CA ASP A 230 9.10 21.38 37.21
C ASP A 230 8.84 22.34 36.01
N THR A 231 9.42 22.07 34.85
CA THR A 231 9.53 23.02 33.72
C THR A 231 9.32 22.37 32.33
N TRP A 232 8.52 21.31 32.23
CA TRP A 232 8.16 20.78 30.90
C TRP A 232 6.86 21.37 30.36
N SER A 233 7.00 22.41 29.53
CA SER A 233 5.95 22.99 28.68
C SER A 233 5.99 22.48 27.23
N GLY A 234 6.73 21.39 26.96
CA GLY A 234 6.90 20.83 25.63
C GLY A 234 5.62 20.16 25.12
N GLU A 235 5.22 20.49 23.90
CA GLU A 235 4.18 19.75 23.19
C GLU A 235 4.49 18.25 23.19
N VAL A 236 3.48 17.43 23.49
CA VAL A 236 3.51 15.95 23.34
C VAL A 236 4.18 15.59 22.01
N ASP A 237 5.32 14.90 22.07
CA ASP A 237 6.12 14.52 20.90
C ASP A 237 5.28 13.67 19.94
N GLU A 238 5.45 13.87 18.63
CA GLU A 238 4.65 13.25 17.57
C GLU A 238 4.65 11.72 17.66
N TRP A 239 5.72 11.17 18.22
CA TRP A 239 5.90 9.75 18.50
C TRP A 239 5.08 9.21 19.67
N GLU A 240 4.83 10.00 20.72
CA GLU A 240 3.91 9.62 21.79
C GLU A 240 2.47 9.51 21.24
N ARG A 241 2.09 10.42 20.32
CA ARG A 241 0.78 10.36 19.62
C ARG A 241 0.66 9.16 18.69
N LEU A 242 1.73 8.85 17.95
CA LEU A 242 1.83 7.66 17.10
C LEU A 242 1.64 6.35 17.89
N TRP A 243 2.13 6.31 19.13
CA TRP A 243 2.07 5.12 19.96
C TRP A 243 0.70 4.87 20.59
N VAL A 244 -0.04 5.91 20.98
CA VAL A 244 -1.43 5.78 21.47
C VAL A 244 -2.36 5.19 20.41
N VAL A 245 -2.03 5.35 19.12
CA VAL A 245 -2.77 4.78 17.98
C VAL A 245 -2.30 3.37 17.61
N THR A 246 -1.07 3.00 17.98
CA THR A 246 -0.50 1.67 17.68
C THR A 246 -1.10 0.48 18.50
N PRO A 247 -2.01 0.61 19.49
CA PRO A 247 -2.67 -0.52 20.13
C PRO A 247 -4.11 -0.70 19.60
N GLN A 248 -4.26 -1.06 18.32
CA GLN A 248 -5.46 -1.75 17.81
C GLN A 248 -5.05 -2.81 16.78
N LEU A 249 -4.07 -3.64 17.17
CA LEU A 249 -3.87 -4.96 16.58
C LEU A 249 -5.03 -5.88 16.94
#